data_AF-A0A435A2V0-F1
#
_entry.id   AF-A0A435A2V0-F1
#
_cell.length_a   1.000
_cell.length_b   1.000
_cell.length_c   1.000
_cell.angle_alpha   90.00
_cell.angle_beta   90.00
_cell.angle_gamma   90.00
#
_symmetry.space_group_name_H-M   'P 1'
#
loop_
_entity.id
_entity.type
_entity.pdbx_description
1 polymer ?
#
loop_
_entity_poly.entity_id
_entity_poly.type
_entity_poly.pdbx_seq_one_letter_code
_entity_poly.pdbx_strand_id
1 'polypeptide(L)'
;MFQTLVDFQRTIYLALAEQIKLLSAGGDWLAFTAFLPMGVLFGAAHALTPGHSKALLATYLAGSDAKVSRGLRVSLTLSFTHVTIAVLIAALSLPLVSIALGSVGRAPLLEDVSRGLLGLIGVWMLWRALSHGHHHKHEGEAVGVMAGLIPCPLTLFVMTFAISRGVPLAGILFAITMMAGVALTLSCVAVLSILFRERLVHFFDSRPRLFDAISRTIEGAAGIVLAGVAVWQITSS
;
A
#
# COMPACT_ATOMS: atom_id res chain seq x y z
N MET A 1 -1.33 -4.38 -20.58
CA MET A 1 -1.55 -5.07 -19.29
C MET A 1 -1.84 -4.11 -18.13
N PHE A 2 -1.11 -3.00 -17.98
CA PHE A 2 -1.41 -2.04 -16.91
C PHE A 2 -2.74 -1.29 -17.13
N GLN A 3 -2.97 -0.81 -18.35
CA GLN A 3 -4.21 -0.14 -18.74
C GLN A 3 -5.47 -1.00 -18.47
N THR A 4 -5.40 -2.29 -18.80
CA THR A 4 -6.49 -3.25 -18.58
C THR A 4 -6.83 -3.44 -17.10
N LEU A 5 -5.85 -3.35 -16.19
CA LEU A 5 -6.10 -3.43 -14.74
C LEU A 5 -6.78 -2.16 -14.23
N VAL A 6 -6.37 -0.99 -14.73
CA VAL A 6 -6.99 0.30 -14.38
C VAL A 6 -8.43 0.37 -14.89
N ASP A 7 -8.68 -0.05 -16.13
CA ASP A 7 -10.02 -0.08 -16.71
C ASP A 7 -10.94 -1.05 -15.98
N PHE A 8 -10.41 -2.22 -15.57
CA PHE A 8 -11.14 -3.18 -14.75
C PHE A 8 -11.49 -2.61 -13.37
N GLN A 9 -10.54 -1.96 -12.70
CA GLN A 9 -10.77 -1.27 -11.43
C GLN A 9 -11.84 -0.19 -11.55
N ARG A 10 -11.77 0.63 -12.60
CA ARG A 10 -12.76 1.68 -12.88
C ARG A 10 -14.15 1.09 -13.10
N THR A 11 -14.26 -0.03 -13.81
CA THR A 11 -15.53 -0.70 -14.09
C THR A 11 -16.21 -1.15 -12.80
N ILE A 12 -15.47 -1.84 -11.91
CA ILE A 12 -16.02 -2.28 -10.63
C ILE A 12 -16.36 -1.07 -9.74
N TYR A 13 -15.53 -0.03 -9.74
CA TYR A 13 -15.78 1.20 -8.99
C TYR A 13 -17.10 1.89 -9.43
N LEU A 14 -17.33 2.01 -10.73
CA LEU A 14 -18.56 2.59 -11.26
C LEU A 14 -19.78 1.72 -10.95
N ALA A 15 -19.65 0.40 -11.07
CA ALA A 15 -20.71 -0.53 -10.70
C ALA A 15 -21.05 -0.44 -9.21
N LEU A 16 -20.05 -0.31 -8.33
CA LEU A 16 -20.25 -0.11 -6.90
C LEU A 16 -21.00 1.20 -6.61
N ALA A 17 -20.62 2.30 -7.25
CA ALA A 17 -21.28 3.58 -7.06
C ALA A 17 -22.78 3.50 -7.46
N GLU A 18 -23.10 2.77 -8.53
CA GLU A 18 -24.48 2.52 -8.92
C GLU A 18 -25.22 1.65 -7.88
N GLN A 19 -24.59 0.60 -7.36
CA GLN A 19 -25.18 -0.23 -6.29
C GLN A 19 -25.47 0.58 -5.01
N ILE A 20 -24.54 1.44 -4.59
CA ILE A 20 -24.74 2.36 -3.45
C ILE A 20 -25.91 3.32 -3.72
N LYS A 21 -26.02 3.82 -4.96
CA LYS A 21 -27.11 4.70 -5.38
C LYS A 21 -28.47 3.99 -5.35
N LEU A 22 -28.55 2.76 -5.86
CA LEU A 22 -29.75 1.93 -5.80
C LEU A 22 -30.18 1.65 -4.35
N LEU A 23 -29.22 1.31 -3.49
CA LEU A 23 -29.47 1.06 -2.08
C LEU A 23 -30.02 2.32 -1.37
N SER A 24 -29.46 3.49 -1.67
CA SER A 24 -29.96 4.77 -1.13
C SER A 24 -31.38 5.14 -1.58
N ALA A 25 -31.85 4.56 -2.69
CA ALA A 25 -33.20 4.78 -3.22
C ALA A 25 -34.23 3.76 -2.69
N GLY A 26 -33.89 3.00 -1.65
CA GLY A 26 -34.74 1.93 -1.10
C GLY A 26 -34.52 0.56 -1.73
N GLY A 27 -33.39 0.38 -2.44
CA GLY A 27 -33.02 -0.90 -3.05
C GLY A 27 -32.73 -2.02 -2.04
N ASP A 28 -32.63 -3.23 -2.57
CA ASP A 28 -32.44 -4.45 -1.77
C ASP A 28 -30.98 -4.64 -1.33
N TRP A 29 -30.77 -4.87 -0.04
CA TRP A 29 -29.46 -5.22 0.53
C TRP A 29 -28.92 -6.54 -0.01
N LEU A 30 -29.79 -7.47 -0.43
CA LEU A 30 -29.36 -8.74 -1.00
C LEU A 30 -28.57 -8.52 -2.30
N ALA A 31 -29.06 -7.64 -3.18
CA ALA A 31 -28.37 -7.31 -4.43
C ALA A 31 -26.99 -6.69 -4.18
N PHE A 32 -26.88 -5.82 -3.17
CA PHE A 32 -25.60 -5.24 -2.76
C PHE A 32 -24.63 -6.30 -2.20
N THR A 33 -25.12 -7.18 -1.32
CA THR A 33 -24.28 -8.25 -0.75
C THR A 33 -23.85 -9.28 -1.80
N ALA A 34 -24.67 -9.55 -2.82
CA ALA A 34 -24.29 -10.37 -3.96
C ALA A 34 -23.18 -9.72 -4.81
N PHE A 35 -23.09 -8.38 -4.81
CA PHE A 35 -22.02 -7.64 -5.46
C PHE A 35 -20.71 -7.60 -4.63
N LEU A 36 -20.77 -7.74 -3.30
CA LEU A 36 -19.60 -7.65 -2.41
C LEU A 36 -18.40 -8.56 -2.75
N PRO A 37 -18.56 -9.79 -3.27
CA PRO A 37 -17.44 -10.60 -3.75
C PRO A 37 -16.58 -9.89 -4.82
N MET A 38 -17.18 -9.00 -5.63
CA MET A 38 -16.43 -8.15 -6.57
C MET A 38 -15.47 -7.20 -5.85
N GLY A 39 -15.74 -6.84 -4.59
CA GLY A 39 -14.82 -6.08 -3.74
C GLY A 39 -13.51 -6.84 -3.46
N VAL A 40 -13.55 -8.16 -3.34
CA VAL A 40 -12.34 -8.99 -3.21
C VAL A 40 -11.52 -8.96 -4.50
N LEU A 41 -12.18 -9.15 -5.66
CA LEU A 41 -11.54 -9.02 -6.98
C LEU A 41 -10.96 -7.64 -7.19
N PHE A 42 -11.69 -6.60 -6.78
CA PHE A 42 -11.25 -5.22 -6.82
C PHE A 42 -10.00 -5.02 -5.95
N GLY A 43 -10.01 -5.48 -4.70
CA GLY A 43 -8.87 -5.42 -3.79
C GLY A 43 -7.65 -6.16 -4.34
N ALA A 44 -7.86 -7.31 -4.97
CA ALA A 44 -6.81 -8.08 -5.61
C ALA A 44 -6.18 -7.32 -6.79
N ALA A 45 -7.00 -6.80 -7.71
CA ALA A 45 -6.53 -5.97 -8.82
C ALA A 45 -5.81 -4.72 -8.31
N HIS A 46 -6.30 -4.12 -7.22
CA HIS A 46 -5.73 -2.93 -6.59
C HIS A 46 -4.37 -3.19 -5.95
N ALA A 47 -4.15 -4.35 -5.37
CA ALA A 47 -2.84 -4.74 -4.85
C ALA A 47 -1.80 -4.95 -5.96
N LEU A 48 -2.23 -5.42 -7.14
CA LEU A 48 -1.35 -5.70 -8.28
C LEU A 48 -0.95 -4.44 -9.07
N THR A 49 -1.72 -3.34 -8.98
CA THR A 49 -1.32 -2.08 -9.61
C THR A 49 -0.13 -1.45 -8.87
N PRO A 50 1.00 -1.14 -9.55
CA PRO A 50 2.16 -0.52 -8.93
C PRO A 50 1.77 0.82 -8.31
N GLY A 51 2.06 0.96 -7.02
CA GLY A 51 1.97 2.20 -6.27
C GLY A 51 3.25 2.40 -5.49
N HIS A 52 3.60 3.66 -5.21
CA HIS A 52 4.89 4.03 -4.62
C HIS A 52 5.23 3.25 -3.34
N SER A 53 4.25 3.04 -2.46
CA SER A 53 4.39 2.28 -1.20
C SER A 53 4.39 0.76 -1.40
N LYS A 54 3.66 0.23 -2.39
CA LYS A 54 3.59 -1.21 -2.68
C LYS A 54 4.88 -1.71 -3.35
N ALA A 55 5.53 -0.88 -4.17
CA ALA A 55 6.83 -1.17 -4.77
C ALA A 55 7.96 -1.19 -3.72
N LEU A 56 7.91 -0.26 -2.76
CA LEU A 56 8.87 -0.22 -1.65
C LEU A 56 8.75 -1.47 -0.76
N LEU A 57 7.52 -1.92 -0.50
CA LEU A 57 7.29 -3.15 0.26
C LEU A 57 7.78 -4.39 -0.50
N ALA A 58 7.52 -4.46 -1.81
CA ALA A 58 7.95 -5.56 -2.66
C ALA A 58 9.48 -5.69 -2.70
N THR A 59 10.19 -4.56 -2.75
CA THR A 59 11.67 -4.54 -2.70
C THR A 59 12.20 -4.90 -1.32
N TYR A 60 11.57 -4.45 -0.23
CA TYR A 60 11.92 -4.88 1.13
C TYR A 60 11.72 -6.39 1.34
N LEU A 61 10.59 -6.93 0.88
CA LEU A 61 10.30 -8.37 0.96
C LEU A 61 11.25 -9.21 0.09
N ALA A 62 11.66 -8.69 -1.07
CA ALA A 62 12.62 -9.36 -1.95
C ALA A 62 14.06 -9.31 -1.42
N GLY A 63 14.44 -8.22 -0.73
CA GLY A 63 15.79 -7.99 -0.22
C GLY A 63 16.04 -8.46 1.21
N SER A 64 15.01 -8.68 2.01
CA SER A 64 15.16 -9.18 3.38
C SER A 64 15.20 -10.71 3.43
N ASP A 65 15.99 -11.29 4.35
CA ASP A 65 15.93 -12.71 4.73
C ASP A 65 14.64 -13.03 5.51
N ALA A 66 13.50 -12.55 5.02
CA ALA A 66 12.21 -12.71 5.66
C ALA A 66 11.70 -14.13 5.46
N LYS A 67 11.55 -14.85 6.58
CA LYS A 67 10.78 -16.11 6.62
C LYS A 67 9.35 -15.87 6.15
N VAL A 68 8.71 -16.88 5.54
CA VAL A 68 7.31 -16.82 5.07
C VAL A 68 6.35 -16.28 6.13
N SER A 69 6.51 -16.70 7.39
CA SER A 69 5.69 -16.23 8.52
C SER A 69 5.85 -14.74 8.84
N ARG A 70 6.99 -14.14 8.48
CA ARG A 70 7.24 -12.70 8.63
C ARG A 70 6.61 -11.95 7.48
N GLY A 71 6.80 -12.41 6.24
CA GLY A 71 6.17 -11.82 5.05
C GLY A 71 4.65 -11.80 5.15
N LEU A 72 4.04 -12.88 5.65
CA LEU A 72 2.60 -12.96 5.89
C LEU A 72 2.12 -11.92 6.91
N ARG A 73 2.82 -11.78 8.04
CA ARG A 73 2.49 -10.78 9.06
C ARG A 73 2.57 -9.36 8.52
N VAL A 74 3.63 -9.04 7.77
CA VAL A 74 3.80 -7.71 7.15
C VAL A 74 2.63 -7.39 6.21
N SER A 75 2.27 -8.33 5.32
CA SER A 75 1.16 -8.16 4.38
C SER A 75 -0.20 -7.97 5.06
N LEU A 76 -0.46 -8.71 6.15
CA LEU A 76 -1.68 -8.58 6.94
C LEU A 76 -1.74 -7.23 7.68
N THR A 77 -0.67 -6.88 8.39
CA THR A 77 -0.58 -5.60 9.10
C THR A 77 -0.74 -4.42 8.15
N LEU A 78 -0.13 -4.49 6.96
CA LEU A 78 -0.29 -3.48 5.93
C LEU A 78 -1.73 -3.37 5.45
N SER A 79 -2.36 -4.47 5.01
CA SER A 79 -3.72 -4.42 4.47
C SER A 79 -4.71 -3.88 5.50
N PHE A 80 -4.57 -4.33 6.74
CA PHE A 80 -5.39 -3.88 7.86
C PHE A 80 -5.21 -2.39 8.13
N THR A 81 -3.97 -1.94 8.39
CA THR A 81 -3.70 -0.52 8.68
C THR A 81 -4.11 0.39 7.54
N HIS A 82 -3.90 -0.03 6.29
CA HIS A 82 -4.28 0.68 5.08
C HIS A 82 -5.78 0.92 4.92
N VAL A 83 -6.59 -0.11 5.16
CA VAL A 83 -8.05 0.03 5.04
C VAL A 83 -8.62 0.74 6.27
N THR A 84 -8.16 0.39 7.47
CA THR A 84 -8.64 1.01 8.70
C THR A 84 -8.38 2.52 8.72
N ILE A 85 -7.18 2.98 8.35
CA ILE A 85 -6.89 4.41 8.34
C ILE A 85 -7.75 5.16 7.33
N ALA A 86 -7.99 4.58 6.15
CA ALA A 86 -8.86 5.19 5.14
C ALA A 86 -10.32 5.27 5.63
N VAL A 87 -10.86 4.20 6.22
CA VAL A 87 -12.21 4.20 6.77
C VAL A 87 -12.35 5.21 7.92
N LEU A 88 -11.35 5.29 8.82
CA LEU A 88 -11.34 6.27 9.90
C LEU A 88 -11.32 7.69 9.36
N ILE A 89 -10.41 8.01 8.43
CA ILE A 89 -10.33 9.35 7.82
C ILE A 89 -11.67 9.72 7.17
N ALA A 90 -12.28 8.82 6.40
CA ALA A 90 -13.55 9.10 5.75
C ALA A 90 -14.71 9.25 6.74
N ALA A 91 -14.81 8.39 7.74
CA ALA A 91 -15.88 8.41 8.73
C ALA A 91 -15.79 9.63 9.67
N LEU A 92 -14.59 10.04 10.05
CA LEU A 92 -14.38 11.21 10.90
C LEU A 92 -14.44 12.54 10.12
N SER A 93 -14.36 12.53 8.79
CA SER A 93 -14.35 13.75 7.98
C SER A 93 -15.58 14.65 8.18
N LEU A 94 -16.79 14.07 8.16
CA LEU A 94 -18.04 14.80 8.26
C LEU A 94 -18.33 15.38 9.66
N PRO A 95 -18.15 14.65 10.77
CA PRO A 95 -18.27 15.24 12.10
C PRO A 95 -17.17 16.27 12.37
N LEU A 96 -15.93 16.11 11.87
CA LEU A 96 -14.91 17.15 11.98
C LEU A 96 -15.33 18.44 11.26
N VAL A 97 -15.87 18.30 10.04
CA VAL A 97 -16.34 19.45 9.25
C VAL A 97 -17.58 20.10 9.88
N SER A 98 -18.52 19.33 10.42
CA SER A 98 -19.72 19.89 11.07
C SER A 98 -19.43 20.53 12.43
N ILE A 99 -18.45 20.02 13.19
CA ILE A 99 -17.96 20.67 14.43
C ILE A 99 -17.18 21.95 14.08
N ALA A 100 -16.36 21.92 13.03
CA ALA A 100 -15.61 23.08 12.56
C ALA A 100 -16.52 24.20 11.99
N LEU A 101 -17.57 23.84 11.25
CA LEU A 101 -18.53 24.77 10.67
C LEU A 101 -19.73 25.10 11.60
N GLY A 102 -19.98 24.30 12.63
CA GLY A 102 -20.95 24.63 13.70
C GLY A 102 -20.39 25.66 14.69
N SER A 103 -19.08 25.84 14.71
CA SER A 103 -18.35 26.86 15.48
C SER A 103 -18.07 28.13 14.65
N VAL A 104 -19.05 28.58 13.85
CA VAL A 104 -18.98 29.85 13.07
C VAL A 104 -19.04 31.12 13.97
N GLY A 105 -18.72 30.98 15.26
CA GLY A 105 -18.54 32.10 16.19
C GLY A 105 -17.10 32.51 16.51
N ARG A 106 -16.05 31.75 16.11
CA ARG A 106 -14.64 32.10 16.39
C ARG A 106 -13.66 31.56 15.33
N ALA A 107 -13.62 32.20 14.18
CA ALA A 107 -12.76 31.85 13.05
C ALA A 107 -11.22 31.90 13.28
N PRO A 108 -10.62 32.70 14.19
CA PRO A 108 -9.15 32.75 14.29
C PRO A 108 -8.51 31.54 15.00
N LEU A 109 -9.19 30.96 16.01
CA LEU A 109 -8.57 29.94 16.87
C LEU A 109 -8.48 28.55 16.22
N LEU A 110 -9.39 28.20 15.31
CA LEU A 110 -9.37 26.92 14.62
C LEU A 110 -8.23 26.82 13.60
N GLU A 111 -7.87 27.94 12.98
CA GLU A 111 -6.77 28.01 12.03
C GLU A 111 -5.41 27.88 12.75
N ASP A 112 -5.25 28.53 13.91
CA ASP A 112 -4.04 28.43 14.73
C ASP A 112 -3.86 27.02 15.33
N VAL A 113 -4.95 26.37 15.75
CA VAL A 113 -4.90 24.99 16.24
C VAL A 113 -4.53 24.02 15.13
N SER A 114 -5.07 24.19 13.92
CA SER A 114 -4.72 23.36 12.75
C SER A 114 -3.25 23.52 12.35
N ARG A 115 -2.76 24.76 12.28
CA ARG A 115 -1.34 25.07 12.02
C ARG A 115 -0.42 24.53 13.12
N GLY A 116 -0.86 24.61 14.38
CA GLY A 116 -0.17 24.04 15.53
C GLY A 116 -0.08 22.51 15.47
N LEU A 117 -1.17 21.83 15.12
CA LEU A 117 -1.20 20.37 14.94
C LEU A 117 -0.32 19.91 13.77
N LEU A 118 -0.38 20.62 12.63
CA LEU A 118 0.48 20.34 11.48
C LEU A 118 1.96 20.55 11.81
N GLY A 119 2.29 21.61 12.57
CA GLY A 119 3.63 21.84 13.09
C GLY A 119 4.10 20.73 14.03
N LEU A 120 3.25 20.29 14.96
CA LEU A 120 3.52 19.19 15.89
C LEU A 120 3.77 17.87 15.17
N ILE A 121 2.96 17.55 14.16
CA ILE A 121 3.14 16.37 13.31
C ILE A 121 4.45 16.46 12.52
N GLY A 122 4.76 17.63 11.95
CA GLY A 122 6.03 17.88 11.25
C GLY A 122 7.25 17.71 12.15
N VAL A 123 7.22 18.27 13.37
CA VAL A 123 8.30 18.15 14.37
C VAL A 123 8.45 16.71 14.85
N TRP A 124 7.34 16.00 15.07
CA TRP A 124 7.36 14.58 15.44
C TRP A 124 7.95 13.70 14.33
N MET A 125 7.61 13.97 13.06
CA MET A 125 8.22 13.29 11.91
C MET A 125 9.73 13.58 11.82
N LEU A 126 10.16 14.81 12.12
CA LEU A 126 11.56 15.21 12.11
C LEU A 126 12.35 14.56 13.26
N TRP A 127 11.80 14.53 14.47
CA TRP A 127 12.38 13.85 15.62
C TRP A 127 12.56 12.35 15.34
N ARG A 128 11.51 11.70 14.83
CA ARG A 128 11.55 10.27 14.51
C ARG A 128 12.56 9.93 13.42
N ALA A 129 12.73 10.80 12.42
CA ALA A 129 13.77 10.63 11.39
C ALA A 129 15.18 10.71 11.99
N LEU A 130 15.37 11.52 13.03
CA LEU A 130 16.64 11.71 13.73
C LEU A 130 16.90 10.68 14.84
N SER A 131 15.87 9.97 15.34
CA SER A 131 16.01 9.02 16.46
C SER A 131 16.12 7.54 16.04
N HIS A 132 16.88 7.22 14.98
CA HIS A 132 17.14 5.83 14.59
C HIS A 132 18.03 5.11 15.61
N GLY A 133 17.39 4.56 16.66
CA GLY A 133 17.99 3.66 17.65
C GLY A 133 17.69 2.20 17.33
N HIS A 134 18.75 1.39 17.25
CA HIS A 134 18.80 -0.05 17.03
C HIS A 134 17.75 -0.87 17.83
N HIS A 135 16.83 -1.58 17.15
CA HIS A 135 16.08 -2.69 17.77
C HIS A 135 15.77 -3.84 16.80
N HIS A 136 16.57 -4.90 16.90
CA HIS A 136 16.35 -6.18 16.22
C HIS A 136 15.22 -6.99 16.87
N LYS A 137 14.00 -6.95 16.31
CA LYS A 137 13.02 -8.07 16.26
C LYS A 137 11.68 -7.69 15.59
N HIS A 138 11.28 -6.41 15.59
CA HIS A 138 9.98 -5.91 15.10
C HIS A 138 9.98 -5.15 13.75
N GLU A 139 11.10 -5.11 13.01
CA GLU A 139 11.20 -4.33 11.76
C GLU A 139 10.07 -4.60 10.75
N GLY A 140 9.68 -5.87 10.56
CA GLY A 140 8.63 -6.21 9.58
C GLY A 140 7.25 -5.63 9.92
N GLU A 141 6.89 -5.58 11.20
CA GLU A 141 5.60 -5.04 11.64
C GLU A 141 5.57 -3.51 11.49
N ALA A 142 6.67 -2.84 11.86
CA ALA A 142 6.82 -1.40 11.67
C ALA A 142 6.75 -1.03 10.18
N VAL A 143 7.40 -1.79 9.30
CA VAL A 143 7.33 -1.57 7.84
C VAL A 143 5.91 -1.76 7.32
N GLY A 144 5.19 -2.78 7.78
CA GLY A 144 3.78 -3.01 7.41
C GLY A 144 2.87 -1.86 7.83
N VAL A 145 3.00 -1.39 9.08
CA VAL A 145 2.24 -0.23 9.58
C VAL A 145 2.58 1.03 8.79
N MET A 146 3.86 1.31 8.58
CA MET A 146 4.31 2.52 7.88
C MET A 146 3.84 2.55 6.44
N ALA A 147 3.91 1.42 5.74
CA ALA A 147 3.39 1.30 4.38
C ALA A 147 1.86 1.41 4.33
N GLY A 148 1.16 0.92 5.34
CA GLY A 148 -0.30 1.00 5.44
C GLY A 148 -0.83 2.36 5.89
N LEU A 149 -0.04 3.19 6.57
CA LEU A 149 -0.46 4.54 6.98
C LEU A 149 -0.78 5.49 5.80
N ILE A 150 -0.43 5.12 4.57
CA ILE A 150 -0.81 5.87 3.36
C ILE A 150 -2.24 5.44 2.97
N PRO A 151 -3.28 6.26 3.21
CA PRO A 151 -4.65 5.90 2.86
C PRO A 151 -4.82 5.80 1.34
N CYS A 152 -5.65 4.87 0.90
CA CYS A 152 -6.04 4.75 -0.51
C CYS A 152 -7.10 5.81 -0.85
N PRO A 153 -6.89 6.65 -1.88
CA PRO A 153 -7.88 7.65 -2.28
C PRO A 153 -9.20 6.99 -2.68
N LEU A 154 -9.17 5.79 -3.26
CA LEU A 154 -10.39 5.13 -3.71
C LEU A 154 -11.28 4.66 -2.56
N THR A 155 -10.70 4.11 -1.49
CA THR A 155 -11.45 3.75 -0.28
C THR A 155 -12.05 5.00 0.37
N LEU A 156 -11.32 6.12 0.38
CA LEU A 156 -11.83 7.41 0.83
C LEU A 156 -13.02 7.87 -0.03
N PHE A 157 -12.91 7.81 -1.35
CA PHE A 157 -13.99 8.18 -2.27
C PHE A 157 -15.24 7.32 -2.06
N VAL A 158 -15.08 5.99 -2.00
CA VAL A 158 -16.20 5.06 -1.80
C VAL A 158 -16.88 5.30 -0.45
N MET A 159 -16.11 5.43 0.62
CA MET A 159 -16.66 5.71 1.94
C MET A 159 -17.38 7.05 1.97
N THR A 160 -16.76 8.10 1.43
CA THR A 160 -17.37 9.44 1.37
C THR A 160 -18.65 9.43 0.54
N PHE A 161 -18.67 8.71 -0.58
CA PHE A 161 -19.86 8.55 -1.42
C PHE A 161 -20.96 7.74 -0.72
N ALA A 162 -20.62 6.65 -0.03
CA ALA A 162 -21.58 5.87 0.75
C ALA A 162 -22.20 6.72 1.86
N ILE A 163 -21.40 7.56 2.55
CA ILE A 163 -21.90 8.45 3.59
C ILE A 163 -22.76 9.57 2.98
N SER A 164 -22.37 10.17 1.86
CA SER A 164 -23.15 11.25 1.21
C SER A 164 -24.51 10.77 0.69
N ARG A 165 -24.64 9.47 0.41
CA ARG A 165 -25.89 8.80 0.03
C ARG A 165 -26.66 8.22 1.23
N GLY A 166 -26.20 8.45 2.46
CA GLY A 166 -26.87 8.00 3.69
C GLY A 166 -26.76 6.50 4.00
N VAL A 167 -25.89 5.77 3.30
CA VAL A 167 -25.71 4.31 3.43
C VAL A 167 -24.27 3.94 3.81
N PRO A 168 -23.71 4.45 4.94
CA PRO A 168 -22.30 4.25 5.30
C PRO A 168 -21.92 2.77 5.47
N LEU A 169 -22.88 1.94 5.88
CA LEU A 169 -22.68 0.50 6.06
C LEU A 169 -22.27 -0.20 4.75
N ALA A 170 -22.78 0.26 3.60
CA ALA A 170 -22.37 -0.26 2.28
C ALA A 170 -20.89 0.01 2.00
N GLY A 171 -20.41 1.21 2.33
CA GLY A 171 -18.99 1.57 2.21
C GLY A 171 -18.10 0.72 3.11
N ILE A 172 -18.50 0.49 4.36
CA ILE A 172 -17.75 -0.36 5.32
C ILE A 172 -17.66 -1.80 4.83
N LEU A 173 -18.78 -2.38 4.40
CA LEU A 173 -18.82 -3.75 3.89
C LEU A 173 -17.91 -3.92 2.67
N PHE A 174 -17.93 -2.95 1.75
CA PHE A 174 -17.02 -2.96 0.60
C PHE A 174 -15.56 -2.80 1.03
N ALA A 175 -15.25 -1.94 1.99
CA ALA A 175 -13.89 -1.76 2.50
C ALA A 175 -13.34 -3.07 3.11
N ILE A 176 -14.17 -3.81 3.85
CA ILE A 176 -13.79 -5.11 4.44
C ILE A 176 -13.51 -6.14 3.35
N THR A 177 -14.36 -6.24 2.32
CA THR A 177 -14.15 -7.21 1.23
C THR A 177 -12.94 -6.85 0.38
N MET A 178 -12.72 -5.55 0.14
CA MET A 178 -11.49 -5.04 -0.47
C MET A 178 -10.25 -5.38 0.36
N MET A 179 -10.28 -5.22 1.68
CA MET A 179 -9.18 -5.57 2.59
C MET A 179 -8.79 -7.04 2.46
N ALA A 180 -9.78 -7.93 2.36
CA ALA A 180 -9.54 -9.36 2.16
C ALA A 180 -8.81 -9.62 0.82
N GLY A 181 -9.25 -8.98 -0.27
CA GLY A 181 -8.59 -9.09 -1.57
C GLY A 181 -7.14 -8.61 -1.57
N VAL A 182 -6.87 -7.47 -0.93
CA VAL A 182 -5.51 -6.92 -0.76
C VAL A 182 -4.65 -7.84 0.11
N ALA A 183 -5.19 -8.35 1.23
CA ALA A 183 -4.46 -9.25 2.12
C ALA A 183 -4.08 -10.56 1.42
N LEU A 184 -5.01 -11.17 0.69
CA LEU A 184 -4.79 -12.42 -0.04
C LEU A 184 -3.72 -12.26 -1.12
N THR A 185 -3.79 -11.19 -1.91
CA THR A 185 -2.82 -10.95 -2.99
C THR A 185 -1.42 -10.66 -2.47
N LEU A 186 -1.27 -9.78 -1.46
CA LEU A 186 0.04 -9.50 -0.87
C LEU A 186 0.64 -10.71 -0.16
N SER A 187 -0.19 -11.54 0.47
CA SER A 187 0.25 -12.81 1.06
C SER A 187 0.74 -13.79 -0.01
N CYS A 188 -0.01 -13.92 -1.11
CA CYS A 188 0.37 -14.76 -2.24
C CYS A 188 1.69 -14.30 -2.87
N VAL A 189 1.82 -13.00 -3.13
CA VAL A 189 3.05 -12.40 -3.69
C VAL A 189 4.24 -12.61 -2.76
N ALA A 190 4.06 -12.41 -1.44
CA ALA A 190 5.12 -12.65 -0.46
C ALA A 190 5.57 -14.12 -0.44
N VAL A 191 4.63 -15.06 -0.40
CA VAL A 191 4.94 -16.51 -0.44
C VAL A 191 5.66 -16.87 -1.73
N LEU A 192 5.13 -16.43 -2.89
CA LEU A 192 5.70 -16.75 -4.19
C LEU A 192 7.12 -16.17 -4.35
N SER A 193 7.34 -14.94 -3.88
CA SER A 193 8.66 -14.29 -3.90
C SER A 193 9.67 -15.05 -3.04
N ILE A 194 9.28 -15.51 -1.84
CA ILE A 194 10.16 -16.27 -0.95
C ILE A 194 10.46 -17.66 -1.52
N LEU A 195 9.46 -18.39 -2.01
CA LEU A 195 9.65 -19.71 -2.62
C LEU A 195 10.51 -19.64 -3.90
N PHE A 196 10.33 -18.59 -4.69
CA PHE A 196 11.15 -18.34 -5.87
C PHE A 196 12.62 -18.11 -5.48
N ARG A 197 12.86 -17.31 -4.43
CA ARG A 197 14.20 -17.09 -3.88
C ARG A 197 14.83 -18.39 -3.34
N GLU A 198 14.10 -19.16 -2.54
CA GLU A 198 14.59 -20.43 -2.00
C GLU A 198 14.92 -21.43 -3.11
N ARG A 199 14.07 -21.55 -4.14
CA ARG A 199 14.37 -22.38 -5.32
C ARG A 199 15.57 -21.88 -6.10
N LEU A 200 15.71 -20.56 -6.28
CA LEU A 200 16.86 -19.99 -6.96
C LEU A 200 18.15 -20.28 -6.21
N VAL A 201 18.18 -20.03 -4.89
CA VAL A 201 19.36 -20.31 -4.05
C VAL A 201 19.73 -21.79 -4.11
N HIS A 202 18.76 -22.70 -3.95
CA HIS A 202 19.02 -24.14 -4.04
C HIS A 202 19.46 -24.58 -5.44
N PHE A 203 18.92 -23.97 -6.50
CA PHE A 203 19.36 -24.21 -7.87
C PHE A 203 20.79 -23.72 -8.13
N PHE A 204 21.16 -22.57 -7.54
CA PHE A 204 22.52 -22.03 -7.62
C PHE A 204 23.53 -22.86 -6.83
N ASP A 205 23.15 -23.38 -5.65
CA ASP A 205 23.97 -24.33 -4.88
C ASP A 205 24.20 -25.66 -5.62
N SER A 206 23.30 -26.01 -6.56
CA SER A 206 23.42 -27.23 -7.36
C SER A 206 24.37 -27.08 -8.56
N ARG A 207 24.77 -25.85 -8.94
CA ARG A 207 25.72 -25.56 -10.03
C ARG A 207 26.68 -24.41 -9.71
N PRO A 208 27.55 -24.57 -8.69
CA PRO A 208 28.45 -23.50 -8.22
C PRO A 208 29.37 -22.97 -9.34
N ARG A 209 29.81 -23.85 -10.27
CA ARG A 209 30.66 -23.46 -11.40
C ARG A 209 29.99 -22.53 -12.42
N LEU A 210 28.68 -22.65 -12.62
CA LEU A 210 27.95 -21.79 -13.54
C LEU A 210 27.73 -20.40 -12.93
N PHE A 211 27.46 -20.36 -11.62
CA PHE A 211 27.28 -19.10 -10.89
C PHE A 211 28.60 -18.32 -10.79
N ASP A 212 29.70 -18.98 -10.45
CA ASP A 212 31.03 -18.36 -10.44
C ASP A 212 31.46 -17.88 -11.84
N ALA A 213 31.11 -18.61 -12.90
CA ALA A 213 31.41 -18.19 -14.26
C ALA A 213 30.61 -16.94 -14.66
N ILE A 214 29.32 -16.87 -14.28
CA ILE A 214 28.46 -15.71 -14.54
C ILE A 214 28.90 -14.51 -13.70
N SER A 215 29.20 -14.68 -12.41
CA SER A 215 29.66 -13.58 -11.56
C SER A 215 31.00 -13.02 -12.04
N ARG A 216 31.97 -13.88 -12.38
CA ARG A 216 33.26 -13.47 -12.94
C ARG A 216 33.15 -12.77 -14.28
N THR A 217 32.23 -13.20 -15.14
CA THR A 217 32.02 -12.51 -16.43
C THR A 217 31.35 -11.15 -16.22
N ILE A 218 30.43 -11.03 -15.27
CA ILE A 218 29.82 -9.74 -14.90
C ILE A 218 30.86 -8.80 -14.26
N GLU A 219 31.65 -9.29 -13.30
CA GLU A 219 32.74 -8.51 -12.68
C GLU A 219 33.80 -8.11 -13.70
N GLY A 220 34.20 -9.03 -14.58
CA GLY A 220 35.16 -8.76 -15.65
C GLY A 220 34.65 -7.70 -16.63
N ALA A 221 33.38 -7.79 -17.05
CA ALA A 221 32.77 -6.79 -17.92
C ALA A 221 32.66 -5.43 -17.23
N ALA A 222 32.22 -5.40 -15.96
CA ALA A 222 32.17 -4.18 -15.17
C ALA A 222 33.57 -3.54 -14.99
N GLY A 223 34.59 -4.36 -14.73
CA GLY A 223 35.99 -3.93 -14.62
C GLY A 223 36.54 -3.35 -15.93
N ILE A 224 36.25 -3.98 -17.08
CA ILE A 224 36.64 -3.48 -18.40
C ILE A 224 35.99 -2.13 -18.70
N VAL A 225 34.70 -1.99 -18.39
CA VAL A 225 33.98 -0.72 -18.57
C VAL A 225 34.58 0.37 -17.68
N LEU A 226 34.84 0.09 -16.40
CA LEU A 226 35.46 1.05 -15.48
C LEU A 226 36.86 1.46 -15.92
N ALA A 227 37.69 0.51 -16.39
CA ALA A 227 39.01 0.80 -16.92
C ALA A 227 38.95 1.66 -18.19
N GLY A 228 38.02 1.37 -19.10
CA GLY A 228 37.79 2.17 -20.31
C GLY A 228 37.36 3.61 -19.99
N VAL A 229 36.47 3.77 -19.00
CA VAL A 229 36.05 5.10 -18.51
C VAL A 229 37.23 5.86 -17.91
N ALA A 230 38.06 5.21 -17.08
CA ALA A 230 39.24 5.84 -16.48
C ALA A 230 40.26 6.30 -17.53
N VAL A 231 40.55 5.45 -18.53
CA VAL A 231 41.46 5.80 -19.64
C VAL A 231 40.89 6.97 -20.45
N TRP A 232 39.60 6.92 -20.80
CA TRP A 232 38.94 8.00 -21.51
C TRP A 232 39.06 9.32 -20.75
N GLN A 233 38.86 9.31 -19.44
CA GLN A 233 38.94 10.49 -18.57
C GLN A 233 40.35 11.07 -18.50
N ILE A 234 41.40 10.23 -18.46
CA ILE A 234 42.81 10.68 -18.48
C ILE A 234 43.18 11.28 -19.84
N THR A 235 42.69 10.72 -20.94
CA THR A 235 43.00 11.22 -22.30
C THR A 235 42.21 12.47 -22.70
N SER A 236 41.14 12.80 -21.97
CA SER A 236 40.30 13.99 -22.20
C SER A 236 40.56 15.13 -21.19
N SER A 237 41.57 14.95 -20.33
CA SER A 237 42.15 15.97 -19.43
C SER A 237 43.40 16.57 -20.04
#